data_AF-A0A9C9X1Q5-F1
#
_entry.id   AF-A0A9C9X1Q5-F1
#
_cell.length_a   1.000
_cell.length_b   1.000
_cell.length_c   1.000
_cell.angle_alpha   90.00
_cell.angle_beta   90.00
_cell.angle_gamma   90.00
#
_symmetry.space_group_name_H-M   'P 1'
#
loop_
_entity.id
_entity.type
_entity.pdbx_description
1 polymer ?
#
loop_
_entity_poly.entity_id
_entity_poly.type
_entity_poly.pdbx_seq_one_letter_code
_entity_poly.pdbx_strand_id
1 'polypeptide(L)' 'MKKAKIKMARVTRLKDDDRSFDLEFWQKAGAQARFEAAWDMVVQYELMRGKKLDQLRLDRSVTALKRKSG' A
#
# COMPACT_ATOMS: atom_id res chain seq x y z
N MET A 1 5.27 -21.85 6.65
CA MET A 1 5.98 -21.08 7.70
C MET A 1 5.08 -19.92 8.13
N LYS A 2 4.84 -19.71 9.43
CA LYS A 2 4.10 -18.53 9.90
C LYS A 2 4.94 -17.28 9.64
N LYS A 3 4.43 -16.31 8.86
CA LYS A 3 5.06 -14.97 8.76
C LYS A 3 5.07 -14.34 10.15
N ALA A 4 6.25 -13.98 10.64
CA ALA A 4 6.38 -13.27 11.91
C ALA A 4 5.70 -11.89 11.77
N LYS A 5 4.80 -11.56 12.70
CA LYS A 5 4.16 -10.23 12.73
C LYS A 5 5.18 -9.21 13.22
N ILE A 6 5.53 -8.24 12.38
CA ILE A 6 6.42 -7.13 12.76
C ILE A 6 5.66 -6.21 13.70
N LYS A 7 6.24 -5.94 14.87
CA LYS A 7 5.75 -4.96 15.84
C LYS A 7 6.87 -3.97 16.11
N MET A 8 6.61 -2.69 15.84
CA MET A 8 7.51 -1.59 16.13
C MET A 8 6.70 -0.49 16.80
N ALA A 9 7.32 0.26 17.71
CA ALA A 9 6.70 1.42 18.35
C ALA A 9 7.76 2.48 18.59
N ARG A 10 7.41 3.75 18.31
CA ARG A 10 8.23 4.93 18.57
C ARG A 10 7.31 6.04 19.07
N VAL A 11 7.67 6.66 20.20
CA VAL A 11 7.00 7.88 20.67
C VAL A 11 7.89 9.05 20.28
N THR A 12 7.36 9.98 19.48
CA THR A 12 8.05 11.20 19.07
C THR A 12 7.09 12.38 19.13
N ARG A 13 7.63 13.61 19.10
CA ARG A 13 6.81 14.80 18.90
C ARG A 13 6.49 14.92 17.41
N LEU A 14 5.31 15.42 17.07
CA LEU A 14 4.89 15.56 15.67
C LEU A 14 5.89 16.35 14.82
N LYS A 15 6.50 17.40 15.39
CA LYS A 15 7.51 18.22 14.71
C LYS A 15 8.84 17.49 14.41
N ASP A 16 9.09 16.41 15.15
CA ASP A 16 10.31 15.59 15.06
C ASP A 16 10.03 14.29 14.27
N ASP A 17 8.83 14.13 13.70
CA ASP A 17 8.47 12.96 12.88
C ASP A 17 8.94 13.13 11.44
N ASP A 18 10.05 12.48 11.13
CA ASP A 18 10.77 12.52 9.86
C ASP A 18 10.37 11.37 8.91
N ARG A 19 9.37 10.55 9.28
CA ARG A 19 8.93 9.35 8.55
C ARG A 19 9.98 8.23 8.45
N SER A 20 11.13 8.34 9.12
CA SER A 20 12.17 7.29 9.08
C SER A 20 11.67 5.97 9.70
N PHE A 21 10.82 6.06 10.72
CA PHE A 21 10.19 4.90 11.35
C PHE A 21 9.23 4.18 10.41
N ASP A 22 8.38 4.92 9.67
CA ASP A 22 7.49 4.32 8.68
C ASP A 22 8.29 3.63 7.59
N LEU A 23 9.36 4.28 7.10
CA LEU A 23 10.22 3.74 6.07
C LEU A 23 10.87 2.42 6.54
N GLU A 24 11.41 2.38 7.75
CA GLU A 24 12.01 1.19 8.35
C GLU A 24 10.98 0.06 8.53
N PHE A 25 9.79 0.39 9.03
CA PHE A 25 8.70 -0.57 9.20
C PHE A 25 8.32 -1.20 7.86
N TRP A 26 8.07 -0.38 6.83
CA TRP A 26 7.72 -0.87 5.51
C TRP A 26 8.89 -1.67 4.90
N GLN A 27 10.13 -1.22 5.10
CA GLN A 27 11.31 -1.96 4.69
C GLN A 27 11.31 -3.40 5.25
N LYS A 28 11.08 -3.56 6.55
CA LYS A 28 10.98 -4.86 7.21
C LYS A 28 9.77 -5.69 6.78
N ALA A 29 8.63 -5.08 6.47
CA ALA A 29 7.40 -5.77 6.07
C ALA A 29 7.56 -6.63 4.80
N GLY A 30 8.50 -6.26 3.92
CA GLY A 30 8.76 -6.94 2.66
C GLY A 30 7.74 -6.61 1.57
N ALA A 31 8.06 -6.99 0.33
CA ALA A 31 7.30 -6.57 -0.86
C ALA A 31 5.84 -7.05 -0.85
N GLN A 32 5.59 -8.31 -0.45
CA GLN A 32 4.25 -8.88 -0.44
C GLN A 32 3.32 -8.14 0.55
N ALA A 33 3.77 -7.88 1.77
CA ALA A 33 2.94 -7.20 2.77
C ALA A 33 2.66 -5.74 2.39
N ARG A 34 3.62 -5.06 1.76
CA ARG A 34 3.41 -3.71 1.18
C ARG A 34 2.34 -3.73 0.10
N PHE A 35 2.40 -4.73 -0.80
CA PHE A 35 1.42 -4.88 -1.87
C PHE A 35 0.02 -5.17 -1.33
N GLU A 36 -0.10 -6.11 -0.39
CA GLU A 36 -1.36 -6.44 0.27
C GLU A 36 -1.97 -5.19 0.95
N ALA A 37 -1.19 -4.44 1.73
CA ALA A 37 -1.66 -3.22 2.39
C ALA A 37 -2.09 -2.13 1.39
N ALA A 38 -1.32 -1.93 0.30
CA ALA A 38 -1.68 -0.98 -0.74
C ALA A 38 -2.95 -1.40 -1.49
N TRP A 39 -3.13 -2.70 -1.75
CA TRP A 39 -4.33 -3.23 -2.39
C TRP A 39 -5.58 -3.07 -1.52
N ASP A 40 -5.46 -3.34 -0.22
CA ASP A 40 -6.55 -3.12 0.74
C ASP A 40 -7.02 -1.65 0.73
N MET A 41 -6.08 -0.69 0.63
CA MET A 41 -6.44 0.73 0.51
C MET A 41 -7.22 1.03 -0.78
N VAL A 42 -6.84 0.45 -1.92
CA VAL A 42 -7.56 0.61 -3.20
C VAL A 42 -8.97 0.04 -3.10
N VAL A 43 -9.10 -1.16 -2.54
CA VAL A 43 -10.39 -1.83 -2.32
C VAL A 43 -11.29 -0.97 -1.43
N GLN A 44 -10.79 -0.49 -0.29
CA GLN A 44 -11.54 0.35 0.64
C GLN A 44 -12.00 1.65 -0.03
N TYR A 45 -11.12 2.31 -0.79
CA TYR A 45 -11.46 3.53 -1.52
C TYR A 45 -12.63 3.31 -2.50
N GLU A 46 -12.62 2.22 -3.27
CA GLU A 46 -13.69 1.93 -4.23
C GLU A 46 -15.00 1.50 -3.57
N LEU A 47 -14.92 0.76 -2.46
CA LEU A 47 -16.07 0.44 -1.62
C LEU A 47 -16.73 1.72 -1.04
N MET A 48 -15.92 2.68 -0.57
CA MET A 48 -16.42 3.98 -0.09
C MET A 48 -17.13 4.78 -1.19
N ARG A 49 -16.81 4.52 -2.46
CA ARG A 49 -17.50 5.12 -3.64
C ARG A 49 -18.73 4.34 -4.08
N GLY A 50 -19.10 3.27 -3.38
CA GLY A 50 -20.24 2.42 -3.71
C GLY A 50 -20.03 1.49 -4.90
N LYS A 51 -18.79 1.31 -5.36
CA LYS A 51 -18.50 0.35 -6.43
C LYS A 51 -18.42 -1.08 -5.89
N LYS A 52 -18.74 -2.04 -6.74
CA LYS A 52 -18.58 -3.46 -6.45
C LYS A 52 -17.14 -3.91 -6.76
N LEU A 53 -16.65 -4.90 -6.01
CA LEU A 53 -15.26 -5.39 -6.12
C LEU A 53 -14.92 -6.03 -7.48
N ASP A 54 -15.93 -6.55 -8.18
CA ASP A 54 -15.83 -7.08 -9.54
C ASP A 54 -15.60 -5.99 -10.62
N GLN A 55 -15.73 -4.71 -10.25
CA GLN A 55 -15.51 -3.56 -11.13
C GLN A 55 -14.14 -2.90 -10.91
N LEU A 56 -13.28 -3.47 -10.06
CA LEU A 56 -11.92 -2.99 -9.87
C LEU A 56 -11.14 -3.15 -11.18
N ARG A 57 -10.70 -2.03 -11.73
CA ARG A 57 -9.87 -1.96 -12.93
C ARG A 57 -8.72 -1.00 -12.70
N LEU A 58 -7.59 -1.25 -13.36
CA LEU A 58 -6.48 -0.31 -13.35
C LEU A 58 -6.98 1.05 -13.88
N ASP A 59 -6.84 2.08 -13.05
CA ASP A 59 -7.18 3.43 -13.44
C ASP A 59 -6.16 3.92 -14.48
N ARG A 60 -6.67 4.28 -15.67
CA ARG A 60 -5.84 4.76 -16.79
C ARG A 60 -5.21 6.13 -16.51
N SER A 61 -5.69 6.85 -15.50
CA SER A 61 -5.09 8.10 -15.03
C SER A 61 -3.81 7.87 -14.20
N VAL A 62 -3.70 6.73 -13.52
CA VAL A 62 -2.53 6.39 -12.69
C VAL A 62 -1.38 5.90 -13.56
N THR A 63 -1.67 5.24 -14.69
CA THR A 63 -0.65 4.78 -15.60
C THR A 63 -1.17 4.57 -17.02
N ALA A 64 -0.39 5.05 -18.00
CA ALA A 64 -0.62 4.80 -19.42
C ALA A 64 0.23 3.61 -19.90
N LEU A 65 -0.33 2.39 -19.79
CA LEU A 65 0.29 1.20 -20.37
C LEU A 65 0.22 1.27 -21.90
N LYS A 66 1.39 1.40 -22.54
CA LYS A 66 1.50 1.27 -24.00
C LYS A 66 1.91 -0.15 -24.35
N ARG A 67 1.25 -0.74 -25.36
CA ARG A 67 1.69 -2.01 -25.95
C ARG A 67 3.07 -1.80 -26.57
N LYS A 68 4.04 -2.64 -26.23
CA LYS A 68 5.35 -2.62 -26.88
C LYS A 68 5.13 -2.99 -28.36
N SER A 69 5.45 -2.07 -29.26
CA SER A 69 5.50 -2.36 -30.70
C SER A 69 6.58 -3.41 -30.94
N GLY A 70 6.22 -4.46 -31.68
CA GLY A 70 7.14 -5.53 -32.08
C GLY A 70 8.18 -5.06 -33.07
#